data_AF-A0A9P8ZZY1-F1
#
_entry.id   AF-A0A9P8ZZY1-F1
#
_cell.length_a   1.000
_cell.length_b   1.000
_cell.length_c   1.000
_cell.angle_alpha   90.00
_cell.angle_beta   90.00
_cell.angle_gamma   90.00
#
_symmetry.space_group_name_H-M   'P 1'
#
loop_
_entity.id
_entity.type
_entity.pdbx_description
1 polymer ?
#
loop_
_entity_poly.entity_id
_entity_poly.type
_entity_poly.pdbx_seq_one_letter_code
_entity_poly.pdbx_strand_id
1 'polypeptide(L)' 'GGLKQKGITTYSLSSNRQNPLAGAASAAIFNTWRRFSAQVLYVATPMVFFYYAMDWAIHRNHYLNSKQGRAEFAEEE' A
#
# COMPACT_ATOMS: atom_id res chain seq x y z
N GLY A 1 20.19 -24.00 -12.60
CA GLY A 1 19.25 -25.01 -12.08
C GLY A 1 19.49 -25.13 -10.59
N GLY A 2 18.44 -25.06 -9.76
CA GLY A 2 18.57 -24.95 -8.30
C GLY A 2 19.32 -26.11 -7.61
N LEU A 3 19.46 -25.98 -6.29
CA LEU A 3 20.15 -26.96 -5.43
C LEU A 3 19.51 -28.36 -5.52
N LYS A 4 20.33 -29.41 -5.30
CA LYS A 4 19.86 -30.80 -5.27
C LYS A 4 18.92 -31.01 -4.08
N GLN A 5 17.70 -31.49 -4.34
CA GLN A 5 16.71 -31.84 -3.33
C GLN A 5 16.64 -33.37 -3.20
N LYS A 6 16.60 -33.89 -1.97
CA LYS A 6 16.49 -35.34 -1.68
C LYS A 6 15.50 -35.54 -0.53
N GLY A 7 14.59 -36.51 -0.67
CA GLY A 7 13.66 -36.91 0.40
C GLY A 7 12.37 -36.08 0.53
N ILE A 8 12.06 -35.22 -0.44
CA ILE A 8 10.79 -34.49 -0.48
C ILE A 8 9.80 -35.26 -1.37
N THR A 9 8.65 -35.63 -0.82
CA THR A 9 7.56 -36.26 -1.56
C THR A 9 6.34 -35.35 -1.56
N THR A 10 5.81 -35.03 -2.74
CA THR A 10 4.67 -34.13 -2.92
C THR A 10 3.48 -34.90 -3.47
N TYR A 11 2.31 -34.66 -2.90
CA TYR A 11 1.05 -35.23 -3.36
C TYR A 11 0.14 -34.13 -3.90
N SER A 12 -0.64 -34.46 -4.92
CA SER A 12 -1.62 -33.55 -5.51
C SER A 12 -2.87 -34.32 -5.95
N LEU A 13 -4.00 -33.61 -6.06
CA LEU A 13 -5.25 -34.14 -6.61
C LEU A 13 -5.50 -33.54 -7.99
N SER A 14 -6.05 -34.33 -8.92
CA SER A 14 -6.47 -33.81 -10.24
C SER A 14 -7.41 -32.61 -10.08
N SER A 15 -7.18 -31.55 -10.86
CA SER A 15 -7.96 -30.31 -10.80
C SER A 15 -9.44 -30.54 -11.10
N ASN A 16 -9.78 -31.50 -11.97
CA ASN A 16 -11.16 -31.87 -12.29
C ASN A 16 -11.87 -32.58 -11.12
N ARG A 17 -11.15 -32.95 -10.06
CA ARG A 17 -11.68 -33.56 -8.84
C ARG A 17 -11.68 -32.61 -7.64
N GLN A 18 -11.36 -31.33 -7.85
CA GLN A 18 -11.39 -30.30 -6.82
C GLN A 18 -12.53 -29.32 -7.11
N ASN A 19 -13.13 -28.75 -6.07
CA ASN A 19 -13.99 -27.58 -6.22
C ASN A 19 -13.10 -26.33 -6.20
N PRO A 20 -13.03 -25.55 -7.30
CA PRO A 20 -12.06 -24.47 -7.46
C PRO A 20 -12.24 -23.31 -6.46
N LEU A 21 -13.43 -23.14 -5.88
CA LEU A 21 -13.73 -22.06 -4.94
C LEU A 21 -14.11 -22.58 -3.55
N ALA A 22 -13.84 -23.86 -3.26
CA ALA A 22 -14.11 -24.43 -1.94
C ALA A 22 -13.38 -23.63 -0.84
N GLY A 23 -14.15 -23.16 0.14
CA GLY A 23 -13.62 -22.39 1.27
C GLY A 23 -13.18 -20.96 0.92
N ALA A 24 -13.41 -20.47 -0.29
CA ALA A 24 -13.01 -19.11 -0.68
C ALA A 24 -13.68 -18.04 0.20
N ALA A 25 -14.98 -18.14 0.47
CA ALA A 25 -15.68 -17.13 1.27
C ALA A 25 -15.18 -17.08 2.73
N SER A 26 -15.01 -18.22 3.39
CA SER A 26 -14.55 -18.27 4.78
C SER A 26 -13.05 -18.00 4.92
N ALA A 27 -12.21 -18.54 4.04
CA ALA A 27 -10.78 -18.36 4.11
C ALA A 27 -10.33 -17.00 3.56
N ALA A 28 -10.93 -16.50 2.48
CA ALA A 28 -10.46 -15.26 1.86
C ALA A 28 -10.71 -14.06 2.75
N ILE A 29 -11.84 -13.95 3.45
CA ILE A 29 -12.15 -12.77 4.28
C ILE A 29 -11.12 -12.61 5.40
N PHE A 30 -10.96 -13.64 6.25
CA PHE A 30 -10.05 -13.55 7.40
C PHE A 30 -8.57 -13.53 6.97
N ASN A 31 -8.21 -14.29 5.94
CA ASN A 31 -6.83 -14.28 5.45
C ASN A 31 -6.46 -12.98 4.75
N THR A 32 -7.40 -12.33 4.06
CA THR A 32 -7.18 -11.01 3.44
C THR A 32 -6.95 -9.96 4.52
N TRP A 33 -7.79 -9.91 5.56
CA TRP A 33 -7.57 -9.00 6.68
C TRP A 33 -6.23 -9.25 7.38
N ARG A 34 -5.90 -10.51 7.69
CA ARG A 34 -4.62 -10.88 8.32
C ARG A 34 -3.41 -10.42 7.50
N ARG A 35 -3.48 -10.52 6.17
CA ARG A 35 -2.39 -10.08 5.28
C ARG A 35 -2.33 -8.56 5.16
N PHE A 36 -3.48 -7.90 5.07
CA PHE A 36 -3.57 -6.44 5.00
C PHE A 36 -3.06 -5.78 6.27
N SER A 37 -3.52 -6.23 7.45
CA SER A 37 -3.14 -5.62 8.73
C SER A 37 -1.64 -5.70 9.02
N ALA A 38 -0.97 -6.76 8.56
CA ALA A 38 0.48 -6.89 8.68
C ALA A 38 1.28 -5.89 7.84
N GLN A 39 0.65 -5.27 6.82
CA GLN A 39 1.33 -4.41 5.85
C GLN A 39 0.80 -2.98 5.84
N VAL A 40 -0.41 -2.75 6.34
CA VAL A 40 -1.09 -1.45 6.22
C VAL A 40 -0.27 -0.30 6.78
N LEU A 41 0.45 -0.48 7.89
CA LEU A 41 1.25 0.60 8.47
C LEU A 41 2.48 0.96 7.61
N TYR A 42 3.09 -0.02 6.95
CA TYR A 42 4.22 0.26 6.05
C TYR A 42 3.81 1.04 4.80
N VAL A 43 2.55 0.92 4.38
CA VAL A 43 2.01 1.59 3.20
C VAL A 43 1.29 2.89 3.57
N ALA A 44 0.36 2.83 4.54
CA ALA A 44 -0.48 3.94 4.92
C ALA A 44 0.31 5.08 5.57
N THR A 45 1.30 4.78 6.41
CA THR A 45 2.10 5.82 7.07
C THR A 45 2.80 6.75 6.08
N PRO A 46 3.60 6.27 5.09
CA PRO A 46 4.18 7.18 4.11
C PRO A 46 3.13 7.83 3.22
N MET A 47 2.06 7.12 2.81
CA MET A 47 1.02 7.73 1.98
C MET A 47 0.32 8.91 2.67
N VAL A 48 -0.04 8.76 3.94
CA VAL A 48 -0.66 9.84 4.73
C VAL A 48 0.32 11.00 4.92
N PHE A 49 1.58 10.71 5.25
CA PHE A 49 2.61 11.74 5.39
C PHE A 49 2.76 12.57 4.11
N PHE A 50 2.93 11.93 2.96
CA PHE A 50 3.11 12.64 1.69
C PHE A 50 1.85 13.34 1.22
N TYR A 51 0.66 12.80 1.51
CA TYR A 51 -0.59 13.47 1.21
C TYR A 51 -0.69 14.83 1.90
N TYR A 52 -0.43 14.88 3.20
CA TYR A 52 -0.45 16.14 3.95
C TYR A 52 0.69 17.08 3.58
N ALA A 53 1.89 16.55 3.34
CA ALA A 53 3.02 17.36 2.87
C ALA A 53 2.71 18.03 1.52
N MET A 54 2.07 17.32 0.61
CA MET A 54 1.65 17.84 -0.69
C MET A 54 0.55 18.89 -0.56
N ASP A 55 -0.47 18.62 0.26
CA ASP A 55 -1.55 19.57 0.53
C ASP A 55 -1.01 20.89 1.11
N TRP A 56 -0.11 20.79 2.09
CA TRP A 56 0.59 21.95 2.64
C TRP A 56 1.40 22.70 1.57
N ALA A 57 2.15 21.98 0.74
CA ALA A 57 2.98 22.58 -0.32
C ALA A 57 2.11 23.34 -1.34
N ILE A 58 0.96 22.79 -1.73
CA ILE A 58 0.00 23.41 -2.64
C ILE A 58 -0.56 24.69 -2.03
N HIS A 59 -1.07 24.63 -0.79
CA HIS A 59 -1.61 25.80 -0.10
C HIS A 59 -0.55 26.89 0.09
N ARG A 60 0.67 26.52 0.48
CA ARG A 60 1.78 27.46 0.63
C ARG A 60 2.15 28.09 -0.71
N ASN A 61 2.20 27.32 -1.79
CA ASN A 61 2.49 27.83 -3.12
C ASN A 61 1.42 28.84 -3.59
N HIS A 62 0.14 28.53 -3.40
CA HIS A 62 -0.94 29.47 -3.73
C HIS A 62 -0.87 30.74 -2.88
N TYR A 63 -0.54 30.63 -1.59
CA TYR A 63 -0.39 31.78 -0.70
C TYR A 63 0.74 32.70 -1.15
N LEU A 64 1.93 32.16 -1.43
CA LEU A 64 3.08 32.94 -1.88
C LEU A 64 2.80 33.65 -3.22
N ASN A 65 2.03 33.01 -4.11
CA ASN A 65 1.60 33.61 -5.38
C ASN A 65 0.36 34.51 -5.26
N SER A 66 -0.20 34.69 -4.06
CA SER A 66 -1.30 35.62 -3.82
C SER A 66 -0.78 37.06 -3.66
N LYS A 67 -1.70 38.04 -3.71
CA LYS A 67 -1.33 39.44 -3.47
C LYS A 67 -0.80 39.66 -2.06
N GLN A 68 -1.39 38.99 -1.07
CA GLN A 68 -1.00 39.09 0.34
C GLN A 68 0.38 38.48 0.55
N GLY A 69 0.62 37.28 0.04
CA GLY A 69 1.93 36.62 0.15
C GLY A 69 3.05 37.42 -0.53
N ARG A 70 2.79 38.01 -1.71
CA ARG A 70 3.77 38.93 -2.32
C ARG A 70 4.02 40.16 -1.46
N ALA A 71 3.00 40.75 -0.83
CA ALA A 71 3.20 41.92 0.01
C ALA A 71 3.97 41.60 1.31
N GLU A 72 3.77 40.40 1.86
CA GLU A 72 4.46 39.95 3.09
C GLU A 72 5.93 39.58 2.84
N PHE A 73 6.23 38.97 1.69
CA PHE A 73 7.58 38.45 1.37
C PHE A 73 8.35 39.29 0.34
N ALA A 74 7.82 40.42 -0.13
CA ALA A 74 8.50 41.26 -1.15
C ALA A 74 9.79 41.94 -0.67
N GLU A 75 9.99 42.08 0.65
CA GLU A 75 11.20 42.72 1.22
C GLU A 75 12.19 41.72 1.83
N GLU A 76 11.88 40.42 1.81
CA GLU A 76 12.76 39.37 2.37
C GLU A 76 13.73 38.75 1.33
N GLU A 77 13.82 39.34 0.13
CA GLU A 77 14.78 38.97 -0.93
C GLU A 77 15.97 39.93 -0.98
#